data_AF-A0A7S0I5R3-F1
#
_entry.id   AF-A0A7S0I5R3-F1
#
_cell.length_a   1.000
_cell.length_b   1.000
_cell.length_c   1.000
_cell.angle_alpha   90.00
_cell.angle_beta   90.00
_cell.angle_gamma   90.00
#
_symmetry.space_group_name_H-M   'P 1'
#
loop_
_entity.id
_entity.type
_entity.pdbx_description
1 polymer ?
#
loop_
_entity_poly.entity_id
_entity_poly.type
_entity_poly.pdbx_seq_one_letter_code
_entity_poly.pdbx_strand_id
1 'polypeptide(L)'
;MADWVPTNHKADEKEAARNRKKLMKIIKLPQNAICADCPIKLAQNAWASINLGQFICFQCSGIHRNLGTHITKVRSLNLDSWNDDWVANMERWGNHRSAQYWEARIPPGVRRPTVEDSNQQNHVLKTFIKDKYQDRCWAAPERPAEWIQTNGGGSGAPPAQAAPARAPAPAASPA
;
A
#
# COMPACT_ATOMS: atom_id res chain seq x y z
N MET A 1 27.44 -23.25 26.03
CA MET A 1 26.22 -23.10 26.85
C MET A 1 25.38 -22.06 26.13
N ALA A 2 24.26 -22.44 25.51
CA ALA A 2 23.38 -21.49 24.86
C ALA A 2 22.42 -20.96 25.91
N ASP A 3 22.50 -19.66 26.20
CA ASP A 3 21.62 -18.98 27.13
C ASP A 3 20.18 -19.03 26.60
N TRP A 4 19.32 -19.81 27.26
CA TRP A 4 17.88 -19.78 27.05
C TRP A 4 17.35 -18.47 27.66
N VAL A 5 17.02 -17.51 26.81
CA VAL A 5 16.30 -16.30 27.23
C VAL A 5 14.80 -16.63 27.24
N PRO A 6 14.10 -16.56 28.39
CA PRO A 6 12.66 -16.78 28.42
C PRO A 6 11.95 -15.69 27.61
N THR A 7 11.34 -16.05 26.48
CA THR A 7 10.40 -15.18 25.77
C THR A 7 9.12 -15.05 26.59
N ASN A 8 8.72 -13.82 26.93
CA ASN A 8 7.49 -13.57 27.70
C ASN A 8 6.25 -13.68 26.80
N HIS A 9 5.89 -14.91 26.44
CA HIS A 9 4.79 -15.25 25.54
C HIS A 9 3.46 -14.54 25.87
N LYS A 10 3.15 -14.33 27.16
CA LYS A 10 1.89 -13.68 27.58
C LYS A 10 1.86 -12.17 27.25
N ALA A 11 3.01 -11.50 27.29
CA ALA A 11 3.09 -10.08 26.93
C ALA A 11 2.90 -9.90 25.42
N ASP A 12 3.53 -10.77 24.62
CA ASP A 12 3.44 -10.77 23.16
C ASP A 12 2.01 -11.06 22.67
N GLU A 13 1.29 -11.98 23.31
CA GLU A 13 -0.12 -12.25 23.02
C GLU A 13 -1.03 -11.05 23.29
N LYS A 14 -0.82 -10.36 24.43
CA LYS A 14 -1.60 -9.17 24.80
C LYS A 14 -1.36 -8.03 23.81
N GLU A 15 -0.12 -7.84 23.37
CA GLU A 15 0.23 -6.89 22.32
C GLU A 15 -0.43 -7.25 20.98
N ALA A 16 -0.31 -8.50 20.53
CA ALA A 16 -0.92 -8.96 19.30
C ALA A 16 -2.46 -8.76 19.31
N ALA A 17 -3.12 -9.06 20.44
CA ALA A 17 -4.55 -8.84 20.60
C ALA A 17 -4.93 -7.35 20.57
N ARG A 18 -4.14 -6.48 21.22
CA ARG A 18 -4.31 -5.02 21.18
C ARG A 18 -4.20 -4.50 19.75
N ASN A 19 -3.17 -4.91 19.03
CA ASN A 19 -2.89 -4.46 17.66
C ASN A 19 -3.94 -4.94 16.68
N ARG A 20 -4.37 -6.20 16.79
CA ARG A 20 -5.51 -6.72 16.03
C ARG A 20 -6.77 -5.89 16.29
N LYS A 21 -7.09 -5.58 17.54
CA LYS A 21 -8.27 -4.76 17.89
C LYS A 21 -8.19 -3.36 17.27
N LYS A 22 -7.02 -2.72 17.29
CA LYS A 22 -6.81 -1.40 16.66
C LYS A 22 -6.98 -1.49 15.14
N LEU A 23 -6.32 -2.42 14.47
CA LEU A 23 -6.45 -2.61 13.02
C LEU A 23 -7.90 -2.86 12.59
N MET A 24 -8.63 -3.68 13.33
CA MET A 24 -10.05 -3.96 13.06
C MET A 24 -10.96 -2.74 13.23
N LYS A 25 -10.55 -1.72 13.99
CA LYS A 25 -11.23 -0.43 14.02
C LYS A 25 -10.86 0.42 12.80
N ILE A 26 -9.57 0.48 12.47
CA ILE A 26 -9.06 1.31 11.37
C ILE A 26 -9.63 0.85 10.02
N ILE A 27 -9.68 -0.46 9.73
CA ILE A 27 -10.23 -0.99 8.47
C ILE A 27 -11.73 -0.73 8.30
N LYS A 28 -12.47 -0.51 9.39
CA LYS A 28 -13.91 -0.19 9.35
C LYS A 28 -14.20 1.28 9.04
N LEU A 29 -13.18 2.14 9.02
CA LEU A 29 -13.35 3.53 8.65
C LEU A 29 -13.78 3.64 7.17
N PRO A 30 -14.74 4.52 6.81
CA PRO A 30 -15.29 4.61 5.46
C PRO A 30 -14.23 4.78 4.37
N GLN A 31 -13.19 5.57 4.64
CA GLN A 31 -12.09 5.79 3.70
C GLN A 31 -11.30 4.53 3.37
N ASN A 32 -11.31 3.52 4.25
CA ASN A 32 -10.58 2.27 4.09
C ASN A 32 -11.47 1.13 3.55
N ALA A 33 -12.74 1.41 3.24
CA ALA A 33 -13.72 0.41 2.80
C ALA A 33 -13.51 -0.08 1.37
N ILE A 34 -12.71 0.64 0.56
CA ILE A 34 -12.35 0.28 -0.81
C ILE A 34 -10.84 0.14 -0.92
N CYS A 35 -10.39 -0.83 -1.72
CA CYS A 35 -8.98 -1.04 -2.02
C CYS A 35 -8.34 0.25 -2.57
N ALA A 36 -7.11 0.54 -2.13
CA ALA A 36 -6.40 1.74 -2.57
C ALA A 36 -6.12 1.78 -4.09
N ASP A 37 -6.23 0.65 -4.80
CA ASP A 37 -5.82 0.53 -6.21
C ASP A 37 -6.94 0.10 -7.17
N CYS A 38 -8.04 -0.46 -6.64
CA CYS A 38 -9.12 -0.99 -7.46
C CYS A 38 -10.46 -0.85 -6.72
N PRO A 39 -11.62 -0.98 -7.40
CA PRO A 39 -12.93 -0.72 -6.79
C PRO A 39 -13.45 -1.87 -5.89
N ILE A 40 -12.60 -2.84 -5.52
CA ILE A 40 -13.00 -3.95 -4.67
C ILE A 40 -13.21 -3.46 -3.23
N LYS A 41 -14.39 -3.79 -2.68
CA LYS A 41 -14.72 -3.56 -1.28
C LYS A 41 -13.80 -4.39 -0.38
N LEU A 42 -13.27 -3.74 0.63
CA LEU A 42 -12.49 -4.36 1.68
C LEU A 42 -13.35 -4.66 2.89
N ALA A 43 -12.93 -5.69 3.61
CA ALA A 43 -13.49 -6.07 4.89
C ALA A 43 -12.34 -6.52 5.81
N GLN A 44 -12.65 -7.34 6.80
CA GLN A 44 -11.67 -7.81 7.77
C GLN A 44 -10.60 -8.74 7.15
N ASN A 45 -10.80 -9.25 5.93
CA ASN A 45 -9.83 -10.06 5.17
C ASN A 45 -8.91 -9.25 4.24
N ALA A 46 -8.82 -7.93 4.44
CA ALA A 46 -7.97 -7.07 3.64
C ALA A 46 -6.47 -7.36 3.86
N TRP A 47 -5.68 -6.79 2.96
CA TRP A 47 -4.23 -6.74 3.02
C TRP A 47 -3.80 -5.28 3.17
N ALA A 48 -2.54 -5.06 3.50
CA ALA A 48 -2.01 -3.72 3.66
C ALA A 48 -0.59 -3.62 3.13
N SER A 49 -0.25 -2.43 2.65
CA SER A 49 1.14 -2.01 2.51
C SER A 49 1.53 -1.21 3.76
N ILE A 50 2.36 -1.81 4.62
CA ILE A 50 2.67 -1.26 5.95
C ILE A 50 3.56 -0.03 5.90
N ASN A 51 4.42 0.10 4.88
CA ASN A 51 5.27 1.28 4.70
C ASN A 51 4.51 2.43 4.01
N LEU A 52 3.55 2.11 3.14
CA LEU A 52 2.72 3.11 2.47
C LEU A 52 1.51 3.53 3.32
N GLY A 53 1.13 2.74 4.32
CA GLY A 53 0.05 3.05 5.25
C GLY A 53 -1.35 2.87 4.64
N GLN A 54 -1.53 1.95 3.69
CA GLN A 54 -2.78 1.77 2.94
C GLN A 54 -3.26 0.32 2.91
N PHE A 55 -4.58 0.15 2.81
CA PHE A 55 -5.27 -1.12 2.69
C PHE A 55 -5.58 -1.45 1.22
N ILE A 56 -5.31 -2.69 0.85
CA ILE A 56 -5.43 -3.22 -0.50
C ILE A 56 -6.14 -4.59 -0.47
N CYS A 57 -6.72 -5.00 -1.60
CA CYS A 57 -7.33 -6.32 -1.72
C CYS A 57 -6.26 -7.40 -1.97
N PHE A 58 -6.66 -8.67 -1.87
CA PHE A 58 -5.76 -9.81 -2.11
C PHE A 58 -5.08 -9.74 -3.50
N GLN A 59 -5.83 -9.40 -4.55
CA GLN A 59 -5.31 -9.31 -5.92
C GLN A 59 -4.24 -8.22 -6.05
N CYS A 60 -4.51 -7.02 -5.54
CA CYS A 60 -3.54 -5.92 -5.56
C CYS A 60 -2.31 -6.24 -4.70
N SER A 61 -2.49 -6.98 -3.59
CA SER A 61 -1.37 -7.44 -2.75
C SER A 61 -0.37 -8.30 -3.53
N GLY A 62 -0.82 -9.12 -4.48
CA GLY A 62 0.04 -9.90 -5.37
C GLY A 62 0.88 -9.02 -6.29
N ILE A 63 0.28 -7.98 -6.87
CA ILE A 63 0.99 -7.01 -7.72
C ILE A 63 2.01 -6.21 -6.89
N HIS A 64 1.62 -5.75 -5.70
CA HIS A 64 2.53 -5.07 -4.78
C HIS A 64 3.76 -5.93 -4.44
N ARG A 65 3.59 -7.23 -4.18
CA ARG A 65 4.73 -8.14 -3.94
C ARG A 65 5.71 -8.16 -5.12
N ASN A 66 5.19 -8.13 -6.36
CA ASN A 66 6.01 -8.12 -7.57
C ASN A 66 6.78 -6.81 -7.79
N LEU A 67 6.38 -5.70 -7.16
CA LEU A 67 7.16 -4.45 -7.19
C LEU A 67 8.43 -4.53 -6.33
N GLY A 68 8.45 -5.41 -5.32
CA GLY A 68 9.57 -5.59 -4.42
C GLY A 68 9.50 -4.77 -3.13
N THR A 69 10.23 -5.24 -2.12
CA THR A 69 10.17 -4.73 -0.73
C THR A 69 10.77 -3.34 -0.54
N HIS A 70 11.61 -2.89 -1.48
CA HIS A 70 12.15 -1.53 -1.51
C HIS A 70 11.07 -0.49 -1.89
N ILE A 71 9.95 -0.92 -2.48
CA ILE A 71 8.80 -0.06 -2.84
C ILE A 71 7.66 -0.25 -1.84
N THR A 72 7.23 -1.49 -1.62
CA THR A 72 6.04 -1.81 -0.83
C THR A 72 6.22 -3.07 0.02
N LYS A 73 5.70 -3.05 1.23
CA LYS A 73 5.81 -4.15 2.21
C LYS A 73 4.43 -4.64 2.57
N VAL A 74 4.10 -5.83 2.09
CA VAL A 74 2.75 -6.38 2.16
C VAL A 74 2.57 -7.21 3.43
N ARG A 75 1.46 -7.01 4.14
CA ARG A 75 0.99 -7.82 5.27
C ARG A 75 -0.50 -8.09 5.16
N SER A 76 -0.92 -9.30 5.52
CA SER A 76 -2.30 -9.67 5.76
C SER A 76 -2.75 -9.10 7.10
N LEU A 77 -3.98 -8.58 7.17
CA LEU A 77 -4.54 -8.13 8.44
C LEU A 77 -4.76 -9.27 9.44
N ASN A 78 -4.98 -10.50 8.94
CA ASN A 78 -5.36 -11.63 9.79
C ASN A 78 -4.26 -12.68 9.94
N LEU A 79 -3.45 -12.87 8.90
CA LEU A 79 -2.48 -13.97 8.81
C LEU A 79 -1.08 -13.60 9.29
N ASP A 80 -0.75 -12.31 9.32
CA ASP A 80 0.57 -11.83 9.75
C ASP A 80 0.54 -11.21 11.15
N SER A 81 1.70 -11.20 11.81
CA SER A 81 1.92 -10.44 13.05
C SER A 81 2.07 -8.94 12.77
N TRP A 82 1.66 -8.12 13.73
CA TRP A 82 1.68 -6.66 13.64
C TRP A 82 2.27 -6.04 14.90
N ASN A 83 3.25 -5.17 14.72
CA ASN A 83 3.81 -4.35 15.79
C ASN A 83 3.10 -2.99 15.89
N ASP A 84 3.38 -2.27 16.97
CA ASP A 84 2.76 -0.98 17.25
C ASP A 84 3.02 0.08 16.16
N ASP A 85 4.25 0.13 15.63
CA ASP A 85 4.63 1.11 14.60
C ASP A 85 3.84 0.95 13.31
N TRP A 86 3.64 -0.29 12.85
CA TRP A 86 2.87 -0.55 11.64
C TRP A 86 1.40 -0.18 11.84
N VAL A 87 0.82 -0.52 13.00
CA VAL A 87 -0.56 -0.13 13.32
C VAL A 87 -0.71 1.39 13.38
N ALA A 88 0.23 2.08 14.02
CA ALA A 88 0.26 3.53 14.10
C ALA A 88 0.37 4.17 12.70
N ASN A 89 1.13 3.56 11.78
CA ASN A 89 1.21 4.04 10.40
C ASN A 89 -0.12 3.90 9.66
N MET A 90 -0.80 2.75 9.83
CA MET A 90 -2.13 2.53 9.23
C MET A 90 -3.17 3.53 9.75
N GLU A 91 -3.08 3.92 11.03
CA GLU A 91 -3.94 4.93 11.63
C GLU A 91 -3.63 6.35 11.11
N ARG A 92 -2.34 6.67 10.96
CA ARG A 92 -1.87 7.99 10.48
C ARG A 92 -2.18 8.25 9.01
N TRP A 93 -2.11 7.22 8.18
CA TRP A 93 -2.28 7.32 6.73
C TRP A 93 -3.69 6.91 6.30
N GLY A 94 -3.95 5.60 6.31
CA GLY A 94 -5.13 5.05 5.66
C GLY A 94 -5.20 5.41 4.17
N ASN A 95 -6.27 4.95 3.52
CA ASN A 95 -6.40 5.09 2.08
C ASN A 95 -6.65 6.54 1.65
N HIS A 96 -7.29 7.37 2.49
CA HIS A 96 -7.56 8.77 2.17
C HIS A 96 -6.28 9.59 2.03
N ARG A 97 -5.42 9.61 3.06
CA ARG A 97 -4.14 10.35 3.01
C ARG A 97 -3.19 9.73 1.99
N SER A 98 -3.22 8.40 1.84
CA SER A 98 -2.45 7.72 0.80
C SER A 98 -2.85 8.20 -0.60
N ALA A 99 -4.14 8.31 -0.90
CA ALA A 99 -4.63 8.80 -2.19
C ALA A 99 -4.25 10.27 -2.42
N GLN A 100 -4.40 11.14 -1.42
CA GLN A 100 -3.98 12.55 -1.51
C GLN A 100 -2.50 12.69 -1.88
N TYR A 101 -1.67 11.74 -1.47
CA TYR A 101 -0.25 11.73 -1.80
C TYR A 101 0.02 11.07 -3.15
N TRP A 102 -0.35 9.80 -3.32
CA TRP A 102 0.04 8.97 -4.47
C TRP A 102 -0.70 9.32 -5.76
N GLU A 103 -1.84 10.00 -5.65
CA GLU A 103 -2.67 10.42 -6.77
C GLU A 103 -2.81 11.96 -6.81
N ALA A 104 -1.95 12.70 -6.10
CA ALA A 104 -1.98 14.15 -5.98
C ALA A 104 -2.04 14.89 -7.34
N ARG A 105 -1.36 14.32 -8.35
CA ARG A 105 -1.27 14.88 -9.70
C ARG A 105 -1.87 13.97 -10.77
N ILE A 106 -2.86 13.15 -10.42
CA ILE A 106 -3.49 12.27 -11.41
C ILE A 106 -4.23 13.12 -12.45
N PRO A 107 -3.85 13.08 -13.75
CA PRO A 107 -4.53 13.89 -14.75
C PRO A 107 -6.00 13.48 -14.93
N PRO A 108 -6.88 14.42 -15.31
CA PRO A 108 -8.20 14.08 -15.80
C PRO A 108 -8.10 13.10 -16.98
N GLY A 109 -8.95 12.07 -16.99
CA GLY A 109 -8.99 11.07 -18.07
C GLY A 109 -8.05 9.87 -17.90
N VAL A 110 -7.22 9.80 -16.85
CA VAL A 110 -6.55 8.53 -16.52
C VAL A 110 -7.58 7.45 -16.24
N ARG A 111 -7.56 6.37 -17.04
CA ARG A 111 -8.44 5.22 -16.86
C ARG A 111 -8.05 4.49 -15.57
N ARG A 112 -8.93 4.53 -14.57
CA ARG A 112 -8.80 3.71 -13.36
C ARG A 112 -9.22 2.26 -13.64
N PRO A 113 -8.64 1.27 -12.92
CA PRO A 113 -9.12 -0.11 -12.99
C PRO A 113 -10.59 -0.22 -12.58
N THR A 114 -11.36 -1.04 -13.30
CA THR A 114 -12.74 -1.38 -12.94
C THR A 114 -12.81 -2.67 -12.12
N VAL A 115 -14.02 -3.14 -11.81
CA VAL A 115 -14.22 -4.42 -11.12
C VAL A 115 -13.71 -5.57 -11.99
N GLU A 116 -13.92 -5.52 -13.30
CA GLU A 116 -13.48 -6.51 -14.27
C GLU A 116 -11.95 -6.56 -14.39
N ASP A 117 -11.28 -5.41 -14.19
CA ASP A 117 -9.83 -5.32 -14.16
C ASP A 117 -9.21 -5.80 -12.84
N SER A 118 -10.01 -6.06 -11.80
CA SER A 118 -9.55 -6.32 -10.42
C SER A 118 -8.99 -7.73 -10.22
N ASN A 119 -8.07 -8.13 -11.09
CA ASN A 119 -7.43 -9.42 -11.15
C ASN A 119 -5.91 -9.20 -11.27
N GLN A 120 -5.10 -9.90 -10.46
CA GLN A 120 -3.66 -9.68 -10.40
C GLN A 120 -2.92 -9.99 -11.71
N GLN A 121 -3.53 -10.71 -12.65
CA GLN A 121 -2.99 -10.98 -13.99
C GLN A 121 -3.33 -9.88 -15.01
N ASN A 122 -4.36 -9.07 -14.77
CA ASN A 122 -4.82 -8.03 -15.69
C ASN A 122 -3.78 -6.91 -15.89
N HIS A 123 -3.54 -6.54 -17.16
CA HIS A 123 -2.51 -5.56 -17.53
C HIS A 123 -2.84 -4.13 -17.09
N VAL A 124 -4.12 -3.72 -17.12
CA VAL A 124 -4.55 -2.39 -16.67
C VAL A 124 -4.19 -2.20 -15.20
N LEU A 125 -4.62 -3.14 -14.35
CA LEU A 125 -4.39 -3.03 -12.91
C LEU A 125 -2.89 -3.03 -12.58
N LYS A 126 -2.11 -3.91 -13.23
CA LYS A 126 -0.65 -3.93 -13.09
C LYS A 126 0.00 -2.61 -13.47
N THR A 127 -0.39 -2.05 -14.61
CA THR A 127 0.16 -0.78 -15.11
C THR A 127 -0.20 0.36 -14.17
N PHE A 128 -1.46 0.44 -13.75
CA PHE A 128 -1.92 1.47 -12.81
C PHE A 128 -1.13 1.43 -11.49
N ILE A 129 -0.90 0.25 -10.92
CA ILE A 129 -0.13 0.09 -9.68
C ILE A 129 1.36 0.42 -9.88
N LYS A 130 1.96 0.05 -11.02
CA LYS A 130 3.35 0.42 -11.35
C LYS A 130 3.51 1.93 -11.52
N ASP A 131 2.66 2.55 -12.34
CA ASP A 131 2.66 4.00 -12.57
C ASP A 131 2.48 4.76 -11.25
N LYS A 132 1.61 4.27 -10.37
CA LYS A 132 1.31 4.89 -9.07
C LYS A 132 2.50 4.84 -8.11
N TYR A 133 3.13 3.67 -7.90
CA TYR A 133 4.09 3.48 -6.80
C TYR A 133 5.54 3.32 -7.23
N GLN A 134 5.79 2.62 -8.34
CA GLN A 134 7.14 2.39 -8.85
C GLN A 134 7.63 3.63 -9.59
N ASP A 135 6.85 4.09 -10.56
CA ASP A 135 7.23 5.21 -11.42
C ASP A 135 6.78 6.55 -10.84
N ARG A 136 5.92 6.51 -9.81
CA ARG A 136 5.48 7.66 -9.01
C ARG A 136 4.86 8.78 -9.85
N CYS A 137 4.23 8.44 -10.97
CA CYS A 137 3.73 9.37 -11.98
C CYS A 137 2.87 10.50 -11.39
N TRP A 138 2.07 10.17 -10.37
CA TRP A 138 1.09 11.09 -9.79
C TRP A 138 1.38 11.48 -8.33
N ALA A 139 2.46 10.95 -7.75
CA ALA A 139 2.80 11.14 -6.35
C ALA A 139 3.24 12.58 -6.07
N ALA A 140 2.77 13.23 -5.00
CA ALA A 140 3.24 14.55 -4.57
C ALA A 140 4.80 14.66 -4.58
N PRO A 141 5.36 15.84 -4.91
CA PRO A 141 6.79 15.96 -5.25
C PRO A 141 7.72 15.61 -4.08
N GLU A 142 7.32 15.96 -2.87
CA GLU A 142 8.11 15.72 -1.66
C GLU A 142 7.67 14.45 -0.96
N ARG A 143 8.62 13.58 -0.63
CA ARG A 143 8.32 12.41 0.19
C ARG A 143 7.87 12.88 1.58
N PRO A 144 6.78 12.33 2.15
CA PRO A 144 6.35 12.64 3.50
C PRO A 144 7.43 12.22 4.50
N ALA A 145 7.85 13.13 5.37
CA ALA A 145 8.88 12.86 6.38
C ALA A 145 8.46 11.73 7.33
N GLU A 146 7.15 11.48 7.47
CA GLU A 146 6.59 10.54 8.43
C GLU A 146 6.44 9.11 7.89
N TRP A 147 6.86 8.83 6.65
CA TRP A 147 6.89 7.46 6.14
C TRP A 147 7.92 6.63 6.87
N ILE A 148 7.46 5.48 7.38
CA ILE A 148 8.33 4.56 8.11
C ILE A 148 9.42 4.04 7.16
N GLN A 149 10.67 4.41 7.47
CA GLN A 149 11.83 3.70 6.95
C GLN A 149 11.87 2.34 7.63
N THR A 150 11.24 1.37 6.99
CA THR A 150 11.28 -0.02 7.43
C THR A 150 12.69 -0.55 7.12
N ASN A 151 13.73 -0.14 7.84
CA ASN A 151 15.09 -0.58 7.55
C ASN A 151 15.26 -2.05 7.94
N GLY A 152 15.43 -2.87 6.91
CA GLY A 152 16.45 -3.92 6.88
C GLY A 152 17.29 -3.70 5.63
N GLY A 153 18.31 -2.83 5.72
CA GLY A 153 19.42 -2.68 4.76
C GLY A 153 19.13 -1.93 3.45
N GLY A 154 19.79 -0.78 3.25
CA GLY A 154 19.94 -0.14 1.94
C GLY A 154 19.68 1.37 1.94
N SER A 155 20.73 2.14 2.18
CA SER A 155 20.80 3.59 1.99
C SER A 155 20.43 4.01 0.56
N GLY A 156 19.61 5.06 0.46
CA GLY A 156 19.52 5.90 -0.74
C GLY A 156 18.43 5.52 -1.74
N ALA A 157 17.19 5.96 -1.49
CA ALA A 157 16.34 6.28 -2.63
C ALA A 157 16.89 7.57 -3.25
N PRO A 158 17.18 7.63 -4.56
CA PRO A 158 17.64 8.85 -5.20
C PRO A 158 16.56 9.95 -5.09
N PRO A 159 16.95 11.23 -5.17
CA PRO A 159 15.99 12.34 -5.16
C PRO A 159 14.94 12.12 -6.27
N ALA A 160 13.69 12.40 -5.93
CA ALA A 160 12.57 12.29 -6.87
C ALA A 160 12.79 13.29 -8.02
N GLN A 161 13.35 12.82 -9.13
CA GLN A 161 13.22 13.52 -10.39
C GLN A 161 11.79 13.26 -10.88
N ALA A 162 11.05 14.33 -11.13
CA ALA A 162 9.70 14.23 -11.69
C ALA A 162 9.76 13.38 -12.97
N ALA A 163 9.02 12.28 -13.00
CA ALA A 163 8.85 11.51 -14.22
C ALA A 163 8.30 12.45 -15.29
N PRO A 164 8.87 12.48 -16.52
CA PRO A 164 8.31 13.27 -17.60
C PRO A 164 6.88 12.82 -17.84
N ALA A 165 5.97 13.79 -18.03
CA ALA A 165 4.58 13.51 -18.33
C ALA A 165 4.53 12.57 -19.55
N ARG A 166 4.06 11.34 -19.35
CA ARG A 166 3.89 10.38 -20.43
C ARG A 166 2.84 10.96 -21.38
N ALA A 167 3.23 11.20 -22.63
CA ALA A 167 2.34 11.73 -23.65
C ALA A 167 1.10 10.82 -23.80
N PRO A 168 -0.10 11.39 -24.02
CA PRO A 168 -1.29 10.59 -24.27
C PRO A 168 -1.06 9.70 -25.48
N ALA A 169 -1.53 8.44 -25.39
CA ALA A 169 -1.50 7.52 -26.53
C ALA A 169 -2.28 8.15 -27.71
N PRO A 170 -1.79 8.02 -28.95
CA PRO A 170 -2.50 8.56 -30.11
C PRO A 170 -3.88 7.90 -30.20
N ALA A 171 -4.89 8.72 -30.45
CA ALA A 171 -6.25 8.24 -30.72
C ALA A 171 -6.21 7.31 -31.94
N ALA A 172 -6.82 6.13 -31.80
CA ALA A 172 -6.98 5.22 -32.92
C ALA A 172 -7.85 5.91 -33.99
N SER A 173 -7.31 6.04 -35.21
CA SER A 173 -8.05 6.54 -36.36
C SER A 173 -9.20 5.60 -36.69
N PRO A 174 -10.42 6.10 -36.95
CA PRO A 174 -11.48 5.28 -37.52
C PRO A 174 -11.14 4.88 -38.96
N ALA A 175 -11.51 3.65 -39.32
CA ALA A 175 -11.39 3.08 -40.66
C ALA A 175 -12.37 3.71 -41.66
#